data_AF-A0A916HWY1-F1
#
_entry.id   AF-A0A916HWY1-F1
#
_cell.length_a   1.000
_cell.length_b   1.000
_cell.length_c   1.000
_cell.angle_alpha   90.00
_cell.angle_beta   90.00
_cell.angle_gamma   90.00
#
_symmetry.space_group_name_H-M   'P 1'
#
loop_
_entity.id
_entity.type
_entity.pdbx_description
1 polymer ?
#
loop_
_entity_poly.entity_id
_entity_poly.type
_entity_poly.pdbx_seq_one_letter_code
_entity_poly.pdbx_strand_id
1 'polypeptide(L)'
;MTAKRSAGQISAPGSRERLLRTMGKLLRRQGYAASGLQEIVREAGAPVGSLYFHFPGGKEQLAAEAVARSGGRIGERLAWLLARADAPTAVRAIAGAMGADLR
;
A
#
# COMPACT_ATOMS: atom_id res chain seq x y z
N MET A 1 -17.93 32.38 -5.89
CA MET A 1 -18.02 31.27 -6.87
C MET A 1 -17.71 29.96 -6.16
N THR A 2 -18.74 29.30 -5.64
CA THR A 2 -18.66 28.07 -4.82
C THR A 2 -19.20 26.91 -5.65
N ALA A 3 -18.31 26.09 -6.21
CA ALA A 3 -18.71 24.90 -6.96
C ALA A 3 -18.82 23.70 -6.00
N LYS A 4 -20.07 23.26 -5.78
CA LYS A 4 -20.43 21.94 -5.21
C LYS A 4 -19.61 20.84 -5.88
N ARG A 5 -18.68 20.22 -5.16
CA ARG A 5 -18.06 18.95 -5.57
C ARG A 5 -19.02 17.81 -5.20
N SER A 6 -19.65 17.22 -6.21
CA SER A 6 -20.58 16.09 -6.08
C SER A 6 -19.88 14.82 -5.57
N ALA A 7 -20.60 14.00 -4.80
CA ALA A 7 -20.12 12.75 -4.17
C ALA A 7 -19.46 11.77 -5.16
N GLY A 8 -19.84 11.78 -6.44
CA GLY A 8 -19.24 10.95 -7.49
C GLY A 8 -17.79 11.26 -7.86
N GLN A 9 -17.25 12.43 -7.48
CA GLN A 9 -15.82 12.75 -7.63
C GLN A 9 -14.98 12.44 -6.38
N ILE A 10 -15.64 12.22 -5.23
CA ILE A 10 -14.97 11.99 -3.94
C ILE A 10 -14.43 10.56 -3.85
N SER A 11 -14.92 9.64 -4.67
CA SER A 11 -14.48 8.24 -4.72
C SER A 11 -14.36 7.77 -6.17
N ALA A 12 -13.33 8.26 -6.86
CA ALA A 12 -13.00 7.74 -8.19
C ALA A 12 -12.75 6.21 -8.11
N PRO A 13 -13.19 5.42 -9.12
CA PRO A 13 -12.96 3.98 -9.14
C PRO A 13 -11.48 3.64 -8.87
N GLY A 14 -11.24 2.68 -7.98
CA GLY A 14 -9.90 2.23 -7.61
C GLY A 14 -9.07 3.21 -6.76
N SER A 15 -9.64 4.33 -6.29
CA SER A 15 -8.92 5.29 -5.42
C SER A 15 -8.41 4.65 -4.13
N ARG A 16 -9.25 3.83 -3.46
CA ARG A 16 -8.85 3.03 -2.29
C ARG A 16 -7.60 2.18 -2.56
N GLU A 17 -7.61 1.51 -3.70
CA GLU A 17 -6.54 0.60 -4.11
C GLU A 17 -5.25 1.35 -4.42
N ARG A 18 -5.33 2.50 -5.11
CA ARG A 18 -4.17 3.36 -5.38
C ARG A 18 -3.57 3.91 -4.08
N LEU A 19 -4.41 4.32 -3.14
CA LEU A 19 -3.98 4.79 -1.82
C LEU A 19 -3.21 3.69 -1.06
N LEU A 20 -3.75 2.46 -0.99
CA LEU A 20 -3.06 1.33 -0.36
C LEU A 20 -1.71 1.01 -1.00
N ARG A 21 -1.66 0.95 -2.33
CA ARG A 21 -0.39 0.69 -3.05
C ARG A 21 0.64 1.78 -2.80
N THR A 22 0.20 3.04 -2.85
CA THR A 22 1.08 4.21 -2.62
C THR A 22 1.60 4.20 -1.20
N MET A 23 0.74 3.99 -0.21
CA MET A 23 1.16 3.90 1.19
C MET A 23 2.19 2.79 1.40
N GLY A 24 1.94 1.58 0.86
CA GLY A 24 2.91 0.48 0.95
C GLY A 24 4.27 0.80 0.31
N LYS A 25 4.27 1.53 -0.81
CA LYS A 25 5.52 1.98 -1.47
C LYS A 25 6.28 2.98 -0.60
N LEU A 26 5.60 3.98 -0.05
CA LEU A 26 6.21 5.01 0.80
C LEU A 26 6.75 4.41 2.10
N LEU A 27 6.00 3.50 2.73
CA LEU A 27 6.45 2.78 3.92
C LEU A 27 7.76 2.04 3.68
N ARG A 28 7.92 1.35 2.54
CA ARG A 28 9.17 0.67 2.18
C ARG A 28 10.31 1.65 1.89
N ARG A 29 10.03 2.79 1.25
CA ARG A 29 11.05 3.76 0.81
C ARG A 29 11.59 4.62 1.95
N GLN A 30 10.70 5.16 2.78
CA GLN A 30 11.04 6.22 3.74
C GLN A 30 10.39 6.04 5.11
N GLY A 31 9.59 4.98 5.31
CA GLY A 31 8.91 4.72 6.57
C GLY A 31 7.71 5.63 6.84
N TYR A 32 7.00 5.34 7.93
CA TYR A 32 5.71 5.98 8.25
C TYR A 32 5.83 7.47 8.60
N ALA A 33 6.82 7.84 9.41
CA ALA A 33 6.98 9.21 9.90
C ALA A 33 7.27 10.20 8.76
N ALA A 34 8.09 9.79 7.78
CA ALA A 34 8.42 10.60 6.62
C ALA A 34 7.36 10.57 5.51
N SER A 35 6.31 9.75 5.63
CA SER A 35 5.24 9.67 4.62
C SER A 35 4.11 10.65 4.97
N GLY A 36 3.95 11.72 4.20
CA GLY A 36 2.95 12.76 4.44
C GLY A 36 1.60 12.48 3.76
N LEU A 37 0.49 12.96 4.34
CA LEU A 37 -0.85 12.76 3.76
C LEU A 37 -0.96 13.40 2.36
N GLN A 38 -0.38 14.59 2.17
CA GLN A 38 -0.32 15.28 0.88
C GLN A 38 0.51 14.53 -0.18
N GLU A 39 1.61 13.91 0.24
CA GLU A 39 2.43 13.07 -0.64
C GLU A 39 1.66 11.83 -1.10
N ILE A 40 0.98 11.16 -0.15
CA ILE A 40 0.17 9.96 -0.42
C ILE A 40 -0.90 10.25 -1.46
N VAL A 41 -1.71 11.29 -1.26
CA VAL A 41 -2.85 11.60 -2.15
C VAL A 41 -2.37 12.07 -3.53
N ARG A 42 -1.24 12.79 -3.57
CA ARG A 42 -0.57 13.21 -4.81
C ARG A 42 -0.03 12.02 -5.60
N GLU A 43 0.77 11.15 -4.98
CA GLU A 43 1.31 9.95 -5.65
C GLU A 43 0.21 8.95 -6.03
N ALA A 44 -0.88 8.86 -5.25
CA ALA A 44 -2.01 7.99 -5.55
C ALA A 44 -2.95 8.54 -6.65
N GLY A 45 -2.78 9.79 -7.08
CA GLY A 45 -3.73 10.46 -7.97
C GLY A 45 -5.15 10.40 -7.41
N ALA A 46 -5.30 10.72 -6.12
CA ALA A 46 -6.56 10.69 -5.40
C ALA A 46 -6.80 12.03 -4.68
N PRO A 47 -8.02 12.55 -4.64
CA PRO A 47 -8.37 13.66 -3.76
C PRO A 47 -8.16 13.32 -2.28
N VAL A 48 -7.80 14.31 -1.45
CA VAL A 48 -7.75 14.15 0.03
C VAL A 48 -9.07 13.61 0.58
N GLY A 49 -10.20 14.06 0.03
CA GLY A 49 -11.52 13.57 0.41
C GLY A 49 -11.71 12.07 0.18
N SER A 50 -11.08 11.48 -0.85
CA SER A 50 -11.10 10.03 -1.07
C SER A 50 -10.38 9.26 0.02
N LEU A 51 -9.28 9.81 0.56
CA LEU A 51 -8.57 9.17 1.66
C LEU A 51 -9.47 9.09 2.88
N TYR A 52 -10.06 10.20 3.32
CA TYR A 52 -10.94 10.20 4.48
C TYR A 52 -12.24 9.41 4.26
N PHE A 53 -12.73 9.34 3.01
CA PHE A 53 -13.87 8.49 2.67
C PHE A 53 -13.57 6.99 2.81
N HIS A 54 -12.41 6.53 2.33
CA HIS A 54 -12.03 5.11 2.38
C HIS A 54 -11.38 4.69 3.70
N PHE A 55 -10.73 5.65 4.37
CA PHE A 55 -9.96 5.46 5.60
C PHE A 55 -10.37 6.57 6.58
N PRO A 56 -11.53 6.46 7.25
CA PRO A 56 -11.99 7.46 8.21
C PRO A 56 -11.03 7.64 9.39
N GLY A 57 -10.24 6.61 9.74
CA GLY A 57 -9.12 6.69 10.69
C GLY A 57 -7.85 7.34 10.12
N GLY A 58 -7.90 7.87 8.89
CA GLY A 58 -6.85 8.66 8.27
C GLY A 58 -5.59 7.85 7.92
N LYS A 59 -4.43 8.52 8.03
CA LYS A 59 -3.12 7.99 7.63
C LYS A 59 -2.75 6.71 8.38
N GLU A 60 -3.11 6.63 9.65
CA GLU A 60 -2.78 5.48 10.51
C GLU A 60 -3.54 4.23 10.09
N GLN A 61 -4.85 4.35 9.87
CA GLN A 61 -5.66 3.25 9.33
C GLN A 61 -5.11 2.80 7.96
N LEU A 62 -4.84 3.75 7.06
CA LEU A 62 -4.27 3.45 5.75
C LEU A 62 -2.91 2.73 5.86
N ALA A 63 -2.07 3.12 6.82
CA ALA A 63 -0.79 2.47 7.08
C ALA A 63 -0.96 1.04 7.59
N ALA A 64 -1.81 0.85 8.61
CA ALA A 64 -2.07 -0.45 9.20
C ALA A 64 -2.59 -1.44 8.14
N GLU A 65 -3.55 -1.00 7.32
CA GLU A 65 -4.08 -1.81 6.23
C GLU A 65 -3.03 -2.09 5.13
N ALA A 66 -2.20 -1.12 4.78
CA ALA A 66 -1.13 -1.31 3.80
C ALA A 66 -0.07 -2.32 4.29
N VAL A 67 0.25 -2.30 5.59
CA VAL A 67 1.16 -3.27 6.22
C VAL A 67 0.52 -4.65 6.25
N ALA A 68 -0.71 -4.77 6.74
CA ALA A 68 -1.43 -6.05 6.79
C ALA A 68 -1.53 -6.70 5.40
N ARG A 69 -1.86 -5.90 4.38
CA ARG A 69 -1.92 -6.36 2.99
C ARG A 69 -0.57 -6.80 2.46
N SER A 70 0.50 -6.06 2.75
CA SER A 70 1.84 -6.42 2.33
C SER A 70 2.28 -7.73 3.01
N GLY A 71 2.02 -7.86 4.31
CA GLY A 71 2.26 -9.08 5.08
C GLY A 71 1.52 -10.30 4.53
N GLY A 72 0.23 -10.16 4.22
CA GLY A 72 -0.56 -11.22 3.60
C GLY A 72 0.01 -11.70 2.27
N ARG A 73 0.36 -10.78 1.37
CA ARG A 73 0.96 -11.13 0.07
C ARG A 73 2.32 -11.81 0.19
N ILE A 74 3.13 -11.37 1.16
CA ILE A 74 4.40 -12.03 1.46
C ILE A 74 4.13 -13.44 1.99
N GLY A 75 3.22 -13.59 2.95
CA GLY A 75 2.83 -14.88 3.52
C GLY A 75 2.34 -15.87 2.46
N GLU A 76 1.45 -15.45 1.57
CA GLU A 76 0.96 -16.28 0.45
C GLU A 76 2.10 -16.74 -0.46
N ARG A 77 3.01 -15.83 -0.80
CA ARG A 77 4.16 -16.14 -1.67
C ARG A 77 5.16 -17.07 -0.99
N LEU A 78 5.38 -16.91 0.31
CA LEU A 78 6.19 -17.81 1.13
C LEU A 78 5.57 -19.20 1.17
N ALA A 79 4.28 -19.31 1.47
CA ALA A 79 3.56 -20.58 1.51
C ALA A 79 3.62 -21.29 0.14
N TRP A 80 3.41 -20.55 -0.96
CA TRP A 80 3.52 -21.09 -2.30
C TRP A 80 4.92 -21.63 -2.64
N LEU A 81 5.98 -20.92 -2.24
CA LEU A 81 7.37 -21.36 -2.46
C LEU A 81 7.70 -22.60 -1.62
N LEU A 82 7.36 -22.58 -0.33
CA LEU A 82 7.63 -23.69 0.60
C LEU A 82 6.88 -24.97 0.21
N ALA A 83 5.71 -24.86 -0.42
CA ALA A 83 4.96 -26.02 -0.91
C ALA A 83 5.56 -26.66 -2.18
N ARG A 84 6.51 -25.98 -2.86
CA ARG A 84 6.98 -26.37 -4.21
C ARG A 84 8.50 -26.51 -4.33
N ALA A 85 9.25 -26.11 -3.31
CA ALA A 85 10.70 -26.12 -3.32
C ALA A 85 11.23 -26.76 -2.03
N ASP A 86 12.43 -27.35 -2.11
CA ASP A 86 13.16 -27.71 -0.89
C ASP A 86 13.52 -26.45 -0.08
N ALA A 87 13.80 -26.65 1.22
CA ALA A 87 14.09 -25.53 2.12
C ALA A 87 15.23 -24.63 1.63
N PRO A 88 16.38 -25.15 1.14
CA PRO A 88 17.46 -24.30 0.62
C PRO A 88 17.05 -23.44 -0.58
N THR A 89 16.27 -23.99 -1.52
CA THR A 89 15.81 -23.27 -2.70
C THR A 89 14.77 -22.22 -2.35
N ALA A 90 13.84 -22.55 -1.45
CA ALA A 90 12.87 -21.59 -0.93
C ALA A 90 13.59 -20.40 -0.25
N VAL A 91 14.55 -20.66 0.65
CA VAL A 91 15.30 -19.62 1.35
C VAL A 91 16.05 -18.71 0.37
N ARG A 92 16.74 -19.26 -0.64
CA ARG A 92 17.43 -18.46 -1.66
C ARG A 92 16.46 -17.60 -2.48
N ALA A 93 15.33 -18.16 -2.89
CA ALA A 93 14.31 -17.43 -3.64
C ALA A 93 13.73 -16.27 -2.83
N ILE A 94 13.49 -16.48 -1.53
CA ILE A 94 12.97 -15.46 -0.61
C ILE A 94 14.00 -14.35 -0.41
N ALA A 95 15.24 -14.70 -0.10
CA ALA A 95 16.32 -13.74 0.09
C ALA A 95 16.56 -12.89 -1.18
N GLY A 96 16.52 -13.52 -2.36
CA GLY A 96 16.63 -12.83 -3.65
C GLY A 96 15.47 -11.85 -3.90
N ALA A 97 14.24 -12.26 -3.60
CA ALA A 97 13.07 -11.40 -3.75
C ALA A 97 13.12 -10.19 -2.81
N MET A 98 13.50 -10.38 -1.55
CA MET A 98 13.64 -9.28 -0.58
C MET A 98 14.78 -8.33 -0.94
N GLY A 99 15.91 -8.85 -1.46
CA GLY A 99 17.04 -8.03 -1.90
C GLY A 99 16.77 -7.21 -3.16
N ALA A 100 15.87 -7.66 -4.04
CA ALA A 100 15.48 -6.92 -5.25
C ALA A 100 14.64 -5.67 -4.92
N ASP A 101 13.88 -5.71 -3.83
CA ASP A 101 12.98 -4.63 -3.39
C ASP A 101 13.68 -3.51 -2.60
N LEU A 102 14.98 -3.64 -2.30
CA LEU A 102 15.79 -2.66 -1.55
C LEU A 102 16.61 -1.70 -2.46
N ARG A 103 16.38 -1.72 -3.78
CA ARG A 103 17.06 -0.84 -4.74
C ARG A 103 16.20 0.35 -5.17
#